data_AF-A0A2H9T1M1-F1
#
_entry.id   AF-A0A2H9T1M1-F1
#
_cell.length_a   1.000
_cell.length_b   1.000
_cell.length_c   1.000
_cell.angle_alpha   90.00
_cell.angle_beta   90.00
_cell.angle_gamma   90.00
#
_symmetry.space_group_name_H-M   'P 1'
#
loop_
_entity.id
_entity.type
_entity.pdbx_description
1 polymer ?
#
loop_
_entity_poly.entity_id
_entity_poly.type
_entity_poly.pdbx_seq_one_letter_code
_entity_poly.pdbx_strand_id
1 'polypeptide(L)'
;MAKIKVLIKGYAKEKDGEEFASSTTTLIQDNNLNVIIDPGMDKEALLGSLAKEGLKTGDINFVIVTHTHLDHSLLAGIFENAKILDNSDIYSFDGK
;
A
#
# COMPACT_ATOMS: atom_id res chain seq x y z
N MET A 1 -1.81 -19.84 8.14
CA MET A 1 -3.06 -19.35 7.53
C MET A 1 -2.89 -17.86 7.41
N ALA A 2 -3.03 -17.33 6.19
CA ALA A 2 -2.86 -15.92 5.93
C ALA A 2 -3.86 -15.09 6.75
N LYS A 3 -3.37 -14.00 7.34
CA LYS A 3 -4.20 -12.97 7.97
C LYS A 3 -4.35 -11.81 7.01
N ILE A 4 -5.58 -11.32 6.86
CA ILE A 4 -5.90 -10.19 5.98
C ILE A 4 -6.55 -9.11 6.84
N LYS A 5 -6.08 -7.88 6.70
CA LYS A 5 -6.60 -6.73 7.43
C LYS A 5 -6.69 -5.51 6.53
N VAL A 6 -7.85 -4.85 6.54
CA VAL A 6 -7.99 -3.51 5.95
C VAL A 6 -7.36 -2.51 6.92
N LEU A 7 -6.27 -1.88 6.51
CA LEU A 7 -5.59 -0.84 7.28
C LEU A 7 -6.30 0.50 7.12
N ILE A 8 -6.65 0.84 5.88
CA ILE A 8 -7.32 2.09 5.50
C ILE A 8 -8.48 1.71 4.59
N LYS A 9 -9.70 2.14 4.94
CA LYS A 9 -10.85 1.97 4.06
C LYS A 9 -10.84 3.06 2.99
N GLY A 10 -10.86 2.65 1.73
CA GLY A 10 -10.94 3.57 0.60
C GLY A 10 -12.27 4.31 0.53
N TYR A 11 -12.27 5.40 -0.21
CA TYR A 11 -13.44 6.24 -0.42
C TYR A 11 -13.35 6.95 -1.78
N ALA A 12 -14.49 7.35 -2.29
CA ALA A 12 -14.63 8.29 -3.40
C ALA A 12 -15.85 9.17 -3.09
N LYS A 13 -15.66 10.49 -3.09
CA LYS A 13 -16.72 11.45 -2.78
C LYS A 13 -16.45 12.78 -3.47
N GLU A 14 -17.51 13.47 -3.81
CA GLU A 14 -17.46 14.85 -4.29
C GLU A 14 -17.80 15.79 -3.12
N LYS A 15 -17.09 16.91 -3.03
CA LYS A 15 -17.37 17.98 -2.07
C LYS A 15 -17.01 19.32 -2.68
N ASP A 16 -17.96 20.25 -2.70
CA ASP A 16 -17.78 21.62 -3.21
C ASP A 16 -17.25 21.68 -4.67
N GLY A 17 -17.61 20.68 -5.49
CA GLY A 17 -17.15 20.55 -6.88
C GLY A 17 -15.76 19.95 -7.05
N GLU A 18 -15.13 19.48 -5.97
CA GLU A 18 -13.86 18.76 -5.98
C GLU A 18 -14.08 17.27 -5.69
N GLU A 19 -13.32 16.42 -6.38
CA GLU A 19 -13.32 14.98 -6.15
C GLU A 19 -12.22 14.60 -5.14
N PHE A 20 -12.61 13.82 -4.13
CA PHE A 20 -11.70 13.23 -3.15
C PHE A 20 -11.81 11.71 -3.23
N ALA A 21 -10.71 11.06 -3.54
CA ALA A 21 -10.63 9.60 -3.58
C ALA A 21 -9.33 9.10 -2.95
N SER A 22 -9.38 7.91 -2.34
CA SER A 22 -8.20 7.14 -1.96
C SER A 22 -8.55 5.67 -1.98
N SER A 23 -7.59 4.84 -2.40
CA SER A 23 -7.71 3.39 -2.38
C SER A 23 -7.87 2.82 -0.96
N THR A 24 -8.32 1.56 -0.91
CA THR A 24 -8.28 0.76 0.31
C THR A 24 -6.89 0.14 0.46
N THR A 25 -6.18 0.44 1.54
CA THR A 25 -4.93 -0.24 1.85
C THR A 25 -5.18 -1.50 2.65
N THR A 26 -4.69 -2.64 2.13
CA THR A 26 -4.83 -3.95 2.80
C THR A 26 -3.47 -4.50 3.17
N LEU A 27 -3.35 -5.03 4.38
CA LEU A 27 -2.21 -5.82 4.84
C LEU A 27 -2.55 -7.30 4.77
N ILE A 28 -1.67 -8.08 4.15
CA ILE A 28 -1.69 -9.53 4.18
C ILE A 28 -0.43 -10.01 4.90
N GLN A 29 -0.60 -10.90 5.88
CA GLN A 29 0.51 -11.52 6.62
C GLN A 29 0.41 -13.04 6.54
N ASP A 30 1.47 -13.68 6.04
CA ASP A 30 1.59 -15.15 6.01
C ASP A 30 3.05 -15.58 6.03
N ASN A 31 3.39 -16.61 6.81
CA ASN A 31 4.74 -17.21 6.88
C ASN A 31 5.90 -16.18 6.96
N ASN A 32 5.79 -15.19 7.84
CA ASN A 32 6.74 -14.07 8.04
C ASN A 32 6.85 -13.07 6.87
N LEU A 33 5.95 -13.14 5.89
CA LEU A 33 5.81 -12.13 4.86
C LEU A 33 4.78 -11.08 5.27
N ASN A 34 5.12 -9.81 5.07
CA ASN A 34 4.20 -8.68 5.12
C ASN A 34 4.01 -8.13 3.71
N VAL A 35 2.75 -8.13 3.24
CA VAL A 35 2.37 -7.67 1.91
C VAL A 35 1.37 -6.52 2.05
N ILE A 36 1.65 -5.42 1.37
CA ILE A 36 0.71 -4.30 1.24
C ILE A 36 0.05 -4.35 -0.13
N ILE A 37 -1.28 -4.23 -0.17
CA ILE A 37 -2.05 -4.00 -1.39
C ILE A 37 -2.49 -2.55 -1.38
N ASP A 38 -2.18 -1.83 -2.47
CA ASP A 38 -2.51 -0.42 -2.71
C ASP A 38 -2.16 0.50 -1.52
N PRO A 39 -0.91 1.01 -1.46
CA PRO A 39 -0.47 1.85 -0.33
C PRO A 39 -1.15 3.24 -0.30
N GLY A 40 -1.87 3.60 -1.36
CA GLY A 40 -2.63 4.82 -1.44
C GLY A 40 -1.77 6.07 -1.57
N MET A 41 -2.33 7.21 -1.16
CA MET A 41 -1.68 8.53 -1.25
C MET A 41 -1.61 9.29 0.09
N ASP A 42 -2.28 8.83 1.14
CA ASP A 42 -2.23 9.44 2.48
C ASP A 42 -1.10 8.82 3.31
N LYS A 43 0.05 9.50 3.33
CA LYS A 43 1.26 9.02 3.98
C LYS A 43 1.11 8.90 5.50
N GLU A 44 0.44 9.86 6.13
CA GLU A 44 0.30 9.87 7.60
C GLU A 44 -0.64 8.75 8.05
N ALA A 45 -1.76 8.55 7.35
CA ALA A 45 -2.68 7.46 7.63
C ALA A 45 -2.01 6.09 7.44
N LEU A 46 -1.21 5.92 6.39
CA LEU A 46 -0.48 4.68 6.11
C LEU A 46 0.53 4.37 7.21
N LEU A 47 1.43 5.31 7.53
CA LEU A 47 2.45 5.11 8.55
C LEU A 47 1.84 4.86 9.93
N GLY A 48 0.77 5.60 10.28
CA GLY A 48 0.05 5.40 11.53
C GLY A 48 -0.65 4.04 11.61
N SER A 49 -1.16 3.52 10.49
CA SER A 49 -1.81 2.21 10.45
C SER A 49 -0.80 1.07 10.52
N LEU A 50 0.34 1.17 9.83
CA LEU A 50 1.45 0.22 9.95
C LEU A 50 1.98 0.13 11.39
N ALA A 51 2.18 1.29 12.04
CA ALA A 51 2.65 1.35 13.42
C ALA A 51 1.69 0.66 14.41
N LYS A 52 0.37 0.73 14.19
CA LYS A 52 -0.64 0.00 14.99
C LYS A 52 -0.53 -1.51 14.84
N GLU A 53 -0.02 -2.00 13.71
CA GLU A 53 0.31 -3.41 13.50
C GLU A 53 1.73 -3.77 13.96
N GLY A 54 2.48 -2.82 14.51
CA GLY A 54 3.87 -3.00 14.93
C GLY A 54 4.86 -3.09 13.76
N LEU A 55 4.50 -2.55 12.60
CA LEU A 55 5.30 -2.58 11.36
C LEU A 55 5.85 -1.20 11.00
N LYS A 56 6.98 -1.18 10.30
CA LYS A 56 7.59 -0.04 9.60
C LYS A 56 7.63 -0.33 8.09
N THR A 57 7.95 0.68 7.28
CA THR A 57 8.04 0.53 5.82
C THR A 57 9.07 -0.53 5.40
N GLY A 58 10.23 -0.55 6.06
CA GLY A 58 11.27 -1.55 5.83
C GLY A 58 10.91 -2.99 6.22
N ASP A 59 9.82 -3.22 6.95
CA ASP A 59 9.34 -4.56 7.33
C ASP A 59 8.45 -5.18 6.24
N ILE A 60 8.08 -4.41 5.20
CA ILE A 60 7.23 -4.86 4.10
C ILE A 60 8.06 -5.56 3.04
N ASN A 61 7.65 -6.75 2.65
CA ASN A 61 8.36 -7.57 1.66
C ASN A 61 7.84 -7.34 0.24
N PHE A 62 6.55 -7.09 0.11
CA PHE A 62 5.89 -6.90 -1.18
C PHE A 62 4.86 -5.78 -1.10
N VAL A 63 4.81 -4.98 -2.15
CA VAL A 63 3.73 -4.02 -2.40
C VAL A 63 3.09 -4.42 -3.71
N ILE A 64 1.80 -4.72 -3.69
CA ILE A 64 1.01 -4.99 -4.88
C ILE A 64 0.19 -3.75 -5.18
N VAL A 65 0.38 -3.19 -6.36
CA VAL A 65 -0.39 -2.09 -6.91
C VAL A 65 -1.38 -2.70 -7.89
N THR A 66 -2.68 -2.67 -7.57
CA THR A 66 -3.71 -3.31 -8.40
C THR A 66 -3.80 -2.67 -9.79
N HIS A 67 -3.55 -1.36 -9.86
CA HIS A 67 -3.41 -0.56 -11.08
C HIS A 67 -2.76 0.79 -10.74
N THR A 68 -2.29 1.53 -11.74
CA THR A 68 -1.35 2.65 -11.56
C THR A 68 -2.00 4.03 -11.41
N HIS A 69 -3.27 4.10 -10.98
CA HIS A 69 -3.82 5.39 -10.56
C HIS A 69 -3.08 5.89 -9.30
N LEU A 70 -2.94 7.21 -9.16
CA LEU A 70 -2.09 7.79 -8.10
C LEU A 70 -2.65 7.55 -6.71
N ASP A 71 -3.97 7.52 -6.56
CA ASP A 71 -4.66 7.24 -5.31
C ASP A 71 -4.52 5.76 -4.85
N HIS A 72 -3.92 4.91 -5.69
CA HIS A 72 -3.48 3.55 -5.37
C HIS A 72 -1.96 3.44 -5.17
N SER A 73 -1.17 4.12 -6.02
CA SER A 73 0.25 3.80 -6.23
C SER A 73 1.25 4.83 -5.69
N LEU A 74 0.82 6.05 -5.32
CA LEU A 74 1.72 7.18 -5.03
C LEU A 74 2.76 6.86 -3.94
N LEU A 75 2.39 6.04 -2.96
CA LEU A 75 3.25 5.68 -1.83
C LEU A 75 4.05 4.39 -2.03
N ALA A 76 3.98 3.72 -3.18
CA ALA A 76 4.73 2.47 -3.41
C ALA A 76 6.25 2.63 -3.21
N GLY A 77 6.78 3.81 -3.54
CA GLY A 77 8.20 4.13 -3.43
C GLY A 77 8.76 4.23 -2.00
N ILE A 78 7.92 4.21 -0.96
CA ILE A 78 8.38 4.40 0.43
C ILE A 78 8.82 3.10 1.11
N PHE A 79 8.59 1.93 0.49
CA PHE A 79 8.87 0.62 1.07
C PHE A 79 10.24 0.12 0.60
N GLU A 80 11.30 0.60 1.24
CA GLU A 80 12.68 0.50 0.79
C GLU A 80 13.20 -0.93 0.53
N ASN A 81 12.63 -1.92 1.20
CA ASN A 81 13.02 -3.33 1.10
C ASN A 81 12.04 -4.18 0.28
N ALA A 82 10.91 -3.61 -0.16
CA ALA A 82 9.86 -4.35 -0.83
C ALA A 82 10.16 -4.55 -2.32
N LYS A 83 9.70 -5.67 -2.86
CA LYS A 83 9.44 -5.78 -4.30
C LYS A 83 8.08 -5.18 -4.61
N ILE A 84 7.99 -4.39 -5.67
CA ILE A 84 6.74 -3.79 -6.12
C ILE A 84 6.19 -4.61 -7.28
N LEU A 85 4.91 -4.95 -7.24
CA LEU A 85 4.23 -5.74 -8.26
C LEU A 85 3.07 -4.94 -8.82
N ASP A 86 2.92 -4.95 -10.13
CA ASP A 86 1.71 -4.48 -10.82
C ASP A 86 1.03 -5.64 -11.57
N ASN A 87 0.29 -5.33 -12.63
CA ASN A 87 -0.41 -6.35 -13.40
C ASN A 87 0.50 -7.17 -14.33
N SER A 88 1.75 -6.77 -14.56
CA SER A 88 2.65 -7.42 -15.52
C SER A 88 3.99 -7.83 -14.92
N ASP A 89 4.56 -7.05 -14.02
CA ASP A 89 5.97 -7.16 -13.67
C ASP A 89 6.24 -7.10 -12.17
N ILE A 90 7.50 -7.40 -11.82
CA ILE A 90 8.04 -7.29 -10.46
C ILE A 90 9.25 -6.36 -10.52
N TYR A 91 9.20 -5.28 -9.74
CA TYR A 91 10.20 -4.23 -9.70
C TYR A 91 10.97 -4.21 -8.38
N SER A 92 12.22 -3.75 -8.45
CA SER A 92 13.07 -3.47 -7.29
C SER A 92 13.74 -2.10 -7.41
N PHE A 93 14.20 -1.56 -6.28
CA PHE A 93 14.84 -0.25 -6.20
C PHE A 93 16.32 -0.23 -6.63
N ASP A 94 16.86 -1.35 -7.10
CA ASP A 94 18.25 -1.45 -7.58
C ASP A 94 18.43 -1.03 -9.05
N GLY A 95 17.35 -0.63 -9.71
CA GLY A 95 17.37 -0.09 -11.08
C GLY A 95 17.65 -1.13 -12.15
N LYS A 96 17.29 -2.39 -11.90
CA LYS A 96 17.47 -3.52 -12.82
C LYS A 96 16.15 -4.13 -13.26
#